data_AF-A0A5C7T707-F1
#
_entry.id   AF-A0A5C7T707-F1
#
_cell.length_a   1.000
_cell.length_b   1.000
_cell.length_c   1.000
_cell.angle_alpha   90.00
_cell.angle_beta   90.00
_cell.angle_gamma   90.00
#
_symmetry.space_group_name_H-M   'P 1'
#
loop_
_entity.id
_entity.type
_entity.pdbx_description
1 polymer ?
#
loop_
_entity_poly.entity_id
_entity_poly.type
_entity_poly.pdbx_seq_one_letter_code
_entity_poly.pdbx_strand_id
1 'polypeptide(L)'
;MPLPSPICRPPRRALLGALGLWVGLIGTPSNAGTPQPAALAEAISANRLDAWEQVLATPGSADDAALLERVNRFVNRSVLHGEDREIWGEADYWATPRETLGRGRGDCEDIAIAKYFGLLRLGVASDKLRLTFVKSLELKRAHMVLAYYADERAEPLILDNLQTQILPAHQRRDLLPVYAFNNHGIFLGSAPQRPSKQSPQLLSRWQDVSARALAEGSTAPAPQS
;
A
#
# COMPACT_ATOMS: atom_id res chain seq x y z
N MET A 1 38.53 -16.58 76.10
CA MET A 1 38.64 -15.99 77.46
C MET A 1 38.98 -14.51 77.30
N PRO A 2 38.16 -13.59 77.83
CA PRO A 2 38.30 -12.15 77.58
C PRO A 2 39.02 -11.41 78.73
N LEU A 3 39.64 -10.27 78.42
CA LEU A 3 39.94 -9.20 79.38
C LEU A 3 39.55 -7.83 78.77
N PRO A 4 39.22 -6.82 79.60
CA PRO A 4 38.32 -5.72 79.21
C PRO A 4 38.97 -4.31 79.14
N SER A 5 38.38 -3.45 78.30
CA SER A 5 38.19 -1.97 78.37
C SER A 5 39.43 -1.03 78.50
N PRO A 6 39.41 0.20 77.93
CA PRO A 6 38.61 1.28 78.51
C PRO A 6 37.86 2.19 77.51
N ILE A 7 36.87 2.84 78.12
CA ILE A 7 35.91 3.80 77.61
C ILE A 7 36.59 5.15 77.36
N CYS A 8 36.21 5.87 76.29
CA CYS A 8 36.37 7.32 76.22
C CYS A 8 35.19 7.98 75.47
N ARG A 9 34.52 8.89 76.17
CA ARG A 9 33.52 9.91 75.76
C ARG A 9 33.94 11.22 76.46
N PRO A 10 33.47 12.45 76.14
CA PRO A 10 32.70 13.02 75.01
C PRO A 10 33.43 14.30 74.47
N PRO A 11 32.84 15.40 73.90
CA PRO A 11 31.65 16.14 74.32
C PRO A 11 30.57 16.33 73.24
N ARG A 12 29.36 16.63 73.73
CA ARG A 12 28.19 17.09 72.98
C ARG A 12 28.38 18.54 72.53
N ARG A 13 27.94 18.87 71.31
CA ARG A 13 27.47 20.22 70.97
C ARG A 13 26.10 20.15 70.30
N ALA A 14 25.26 21.08 70.72
CA ALA A 14 23.84 21.15 70.46
C ALA A 14 23.52 21.79 69.11
N LEU A 15 22.35 21.39 68.61
CA LEU A 15 21.46 21.96 67.60
C LEU A 15 21.60 23.45 67.29
N LEU A 16 21.47 23.79 65.99
CA LEU A 16 20.57 24.85 65.51
C LEU A 16 20.29 24.64 64.01
N GLY A 17 19.00 24.69 63.66
CA GLY A 17 18.51 24.44 62.30
C GLY A 17 18.80 25.57 61.32
N ALA A 18 18.80 25.21 60.04
CA ALA A 18 18.53 26.12 58.94
C ALA A 18 17.77 25.33 57.86
N LEU A 19 16.50 25.69 57.71
CA LEU A 19 15.64 25.32 56.57
C LEU A 19 16.29 25.93 55.31
N GLY A 20 16.92 25.10 54.49
CA GLY A 20 17.45 25.48 53.19
C GLY A 20 16.49 25.04 52.09
N LEU A 21 15.83 26.01 51.45
CA LEU A 21 14.90 25.88 50.34
C LEU A 21 15.41 24.88 49.27
N TRP A 22 14.63 23.82 49.03
CA TRP A 22 14.74 23.01 47.81
C TRP A 22 14.21 23.83 46.63
N VAL A 23 15.08 24.53 45.91
CA VAL A 23 14.77 24.99 44.56
C VAL A 23 15.26 23.91 43.61
N GLY A 24 14.35 22.98 43.30
CA GLY A 24 14.53 22.02 42.24
C GLY A 24 14.51 22.72 40.88
N LEU A 25 15.68 22.95 40.30
CA LEU A 25 15.82 22.98 38.84
C LEU A 25 16.13 21.55 38.38
N ILE A 26 15.09 20.71 38.43
CA ILE A 26 15.06 19.52 37.59
C ILE A 26 14.68 20.06 36.20
N GLY A 27 15.69 20.43 35.42
CA GLY A 27 15.52 20.45 33.98
C GLY A 27 15.14 19.02 33.60
N THR A 28 13.88 18.82 33.21
CA THR A 28 13.50 17.55 32.62
C THR A 28 14.37 17.39 31.38
N PRO A 29 15.20 16.33 31.28
CA PRO A 29 15.82 16.05 30.00
C PRO A 29 14.67 15.89 29.02
N SER A 30 14.68 16.71 27.97
CA SER A 30 13.74 16.61 26.87
C SER A 30 13.87 15.20 26.34
N ASN A 31 12.95 14.34 26.77
CA ASN A 31 12.92 12.96 26.36
C ASN A 31 12.43 12.99 24.91
N ALA A 32 13.34 13.24 23.97
CA ALA A 32 13.15 12.86 22.58
C ALA A 32 13.15 11.32 22.55
N GLY A 33 12.11 10.74 23.16
CA GLY A 33 11.94 9.31 23.33
C GLY A 33 11.73 8.68 21.97
N THR A 34 12.32 7.51 21.77
CA THR A 34 12.08 6.67 20.60
C THR A 34 10.58 6.61 20.30
N PRO A 35 10.14 6.90 19.06
CA PRO A 35 8.72 6.87 18.73
C PRO A 35 8.11 5.52 19.12
N GLN A 36 6.93 5.56 19.73
CA GLN A 36 6.18 4.33 19.99
C GLN A 36 5.89 3.63 18.64
N PRO A 37 5.91 2.27 18.57
CA PRO A 37 5.75 1.55 17.31
C PRO A 37 4.52 1.95 16.50
N ALA A 38 3.41 2.28 17.16
CA ALA A 38 2.18 2.74 16.52
C ALA A 38 2.34 4.14 15.87
N ALA A 39 2.94 5.10 16.58
CA ALA A 39 3.18 6.44 16.06
C ALA A 39 4.17 6.42 14.87
N LEU A 40 5.17 5.55 14.91
CA LEU A 40 6.07 5.35 13.79
C LEU A 40 5.34 4.78 12.57
N ALA A 41 4.49 3.77 12.76
CA ALA A 41 3.72 3.17 11.68
C ALA A 41 2.74 4.18 11.05
N GLU A 42 2.10 5.02 11.86
CA GLU A 42 1.22 6.09 11.40
C GLU A 42 1.99 7.13 10.57
N ALA A 43 3.16 7.57 11.05
CA ALA A 43 4.01 8.50 10.31
C ALA A 43 4.51 7.92 8.97
N ILE A 44 4.88 6.64 8.93
CA ILE A 44 5.27 5.95 7.69
C ILE A 44 4.10 5.89 6.70
N SER A 45 2.90 5.57 7.19
CA SER A 45 1.67 5.56 6.38
C SER A 45 1.37 6.93 5.80
N ALA A 46 1.34 7.97 6.65
CA ALA A 46 1.08 9.35 6.23
C ALA A 46 2.09 9.82 5.17
N ASN A 47 3.39 9.62 5.41
CA ASN A 47 4.43 10.00 4.46
C ASN A 47 4.29 9.30 3.10
N ARG A 48 3.87 8.02 3.08
CA ARG A 48 3.65 7.30 1.83
C ARG A 48 2.42 7.82 1.09
N LEU A 49 1.34 8.14 1.79
CA LEU A 49 0.14 8.74 1.20
C LEU A 49 0.43 10.15 0.66
N ASP A 50 1.21 10.96 1.38
CA ASP A 50 1.65 12.27 0.88
C ASP A 50 2.52 12.15 -0.37
N ALA A 51 3.46 11.20 -0.38
CA ALA A 51 4.27 10.91 -1.56
C ALA A 51 3.41 10.43 -2.75
N TRP A 52 2.33 9.69 -2.48
CA TRP A 52 1.38 9.28 -3.51
C TRP A 52 0.65 10.48 -4.11
N GLU A 53 0.16 11.39 -3.27
CA GLU A 53 -0.49 12.62 -3.73
C GLU A 53 0.47 13.48 -4.57
N GLN A 54 1.77 13.53 -4.23
CA GLN A 54 2.77 14.21 -5.05
C GLN A 54 2.98 13.56 -6.43
N VAL A 55 2.99 12.22 -6.48
CA VAL A 55 3.06 11.48 -7.76
C VAL A 55 1.88 11.82 -8.66
N LEU A 56 0.68 11.96 -8.07
CA LEU A 56 -0.56 12.27 -8.78
C LEU A 56 -0.77 13.75 -9.10
N ALA A 57 -0.18 14.65 -8.31
CA ALA A 57 -0.22 16.09 -8.54
C ALA A 57 0.78 16.55 -9.62
N THR A 58 1.77 15.72 -9.94
CA THR A 58 2.72 16.01 -11.01
C THR A 58 1.98 15.96 -12.35
N PRO A 59 1.93 17.07 -13.12
CA PRO A 59 1.14 17.15 -14.34
C PRO A 59 1.31 15.94 -15.26
N GLY A 60 0.21 15.56 -15.90
CA GLY A 60 0.21 14.50 -16.91
C GLY A 60 1.26 14.75 -17.98
N SER A 61 1.82 13.66 -18.50
CA SER A 61 2.59 13.70 -19.73
C SER A 61 1.61 13.55 -20.89
N ALA A 62 1.92 14.12 -22.06
CA ALA A 62 1.21 13.76 -23.30
C ALA A 62 1.48 12.29 -23.69
N ASP A 63 2.46 11.64 -23.05
CA ASP A 63 2.84 10.26 -23.26
C ASP A 63 2.36 9.39 -22.09
N ASP A 64 1.40 8.50 -22.39
CA ASP A 64 0.89 7.49 -21.46
C ASP A 64 2.03 6.63 -20.89
N ALA A 65 3.08 6.32 -21.65
CA ALA A 65 4.17 5.44 -21.19
C ALA A 65 4.88 6.01 -19.95
N ALA A 66 5.08 7.33 -19.90
CA ALA A 66 5.66 7.99 -18.74
C ALA A 66 4.75 7.94 -17.51
N LEU A 67 3.42 7.94 -17.70
CA LEU A 67 2.44 7.77 -16.62
C LEU A 67 2.48 6.32 -16.10
N LEU A 68 2.49 5.34 -17.01
CA LEU A 68 2.56 3.92 -16.69
C LEU A 68 3.80 3.61 -15.84
N GLU A 69 4.99 4.03 -16.28
CA GLU A 69 6.25 3.82 -15.57
C GLU A 69 6.26 4.45 -14.18
N ARG A 70 5.78 5.68 -14.07
CA ARG A 70 5.72 6.42 -12.81
C ARG A 70 4.82 5.72 -11.79
N VAL A 71 3.60 5.37 -12.18
CA VAL A 71 2.64 4.70 -11.30
C VAL A 71 3.11 3.29 -10.95
N ASN A 72 3.51 2.50 -11.94
CA ASN A 72 3.96 1.12 -11.73
C ASN A 72 5.14 1.07 -10.74
N ARG A 73 6.14 1.93 -10.94
CA ARG A 73 7.33 2.02 -10.08
C ARG A 73 6.98 2.49 -8.67
N PHE A 74 6.13 3.48 -8.53
CA PHE A 74 5.75 3.98 -7.21
C PHE A 74 5.03 2.90 -6.40
N VAL A 75 3.98 2.29 -6.96
CA VAL A 75 3.18 1.29 -6.25
C VAL A 75 4.03 0.07 -5.89
N ASN A 76 4.82 -0.45 -6.83
CA ASN A 76 5.69 -1.62 -6.58
C ASN A 76 6.77 -1.36 -5.51
N ARG A 77 7.19 -0.11 -5.30
CA ARG A 77 8.14 0.24 -4.23
C ARG A 77 7.46 0.52 -2.89
N SER A 78 6.20 0.94 -2.94
CA SER A 78 5.42 1.36 -1.78
C SER A 78 4.68 0.21 -1.09
N VAL A 79 4.41 -0.88 -1.81
CA VAL A 79 3.57 -1.99 -1.36
C VAL A 79 4.36 -3.29 -1.34
N LEU A 80 4.41 -3.93 -0.18
CA LEU A 80 4.94 -5.28 -0.04
C LEU A 80 3.81 -6.30 -0.24
N HIS A 81 4.05 -7.33 -1.04
CA HIS A 81 3.11 -8.42 -1.21
C HIS A 81 2.83 -9.11 0.13
N GLY A 82 1.54 -9.38 0.43
CA GLY A 82 1.10 -10.22 1.54
C GLY A 82 -0.30 -10.75 1.28
N GLU A 83 -0.73 -11.76 2.03
CA GLU A 83 -2.04 -12.39 1.84
C GLU A 83 -3.11 -11.64 2.65
N ASP A 84 -4.33 -11.53 2.11
CA ASP A 84 -5.43 -10.78 2.74
C ASP A 84 -5.74 -11.19 4.17
N ARG A 85 -5.63 -12.48 4.46
CA ARG A 85 -5.89 -13.01 5.80
C ARG A 85 -4.96 -12.39 6.84
N GLU A 86 -3.73 -12.05 6.46
CA GLU A 86 -2.75 -11.42 7.33
C GLU A 86 -2.92 -9.91 7.41
N ILE A 87 -3.34 -9.29 6.30
CA ILE A 87 -3.39 -7.83 6.16
C ILE A 87 -4.71 -7.26 6.69
N TRP A 88 -5.82 -7.85 6.24
CA TRP A 88 -7.20 -7.41 6.40
C TRP A 88 -8.02 -8.32 7.33
N GLY A 89 -7.57 -9.56 7.57
CA GLY A 89 -8.29 -10.55 8.39
C GLY A 89 -9.39 -11.29 7.63
N GLU A 90 -9.65 -10.89 6.39
CA GLU A 90 -10.61 -11.48 5.46
C GLU A 90 -9.94 -12.48 4.52
N ALA A 91 -10.73 -13.35 3.89
CA ALA A 91 -10.17 -14.36 2.97
C ALA A 91 -9.79 -13.79 1.59
N ASP A 92 -10.47 -12.73 1.15
CA ASP A 92 -10.39 -12.16 -0.19
C ASP A 92 -11.06 -10.76 -0.14
N TYR A 93 -10.24 -9.74 0.11
CA TYR A 93 -10.62 -8.35 0.37
C TYR A 93 -9.89 -7.44 -0.60
N TRP A 94 -10.65 -6.78 -1.47
CA TRP A 94 -10.10 -5.85 -2.46
C TRP A 94 -9.96 -4.46 -1.85
N ALA A 95 -8.74 -4.01 -1.64
CA ALA A 95 -8.45 -2.74 -0.99
C ALA A 95 -8.45 -1.57 -1.98
N THR A 96 -8.86 -0.39 -1.51
CA THR A 96 -8.72 0.86 -2.26
C THR A 96 -7.24 1.27 -2.37
N PRO A 97 -6.87 2.16 -3.31
CA PRO A 97 -5.51 2.69 -3.36
C PRO A 97 -5.05 3.30 -2.03
N ARG A 98 -5.94 3.99 -1.31
CA ARG A 98 -5.64 4.59 0.00
C ARG A 98 -5.41 3.52 1.06
N GLU A 99 -6.21 2.46 1.10
CA GLU A 99 -6.06 1.34 2.03
C GLU A 99 -4.73 0.60 1.76
N THR A 100 -4.48 0.17 0.52
CA THR A 100 -3.26 -0.53 0.11
C THR A 100 -2.00 0.29 0.41
N LEU A 101 -2.00 1.56 0.00
CA LEU A 101 -0.85 2.44 0.24
C LEU A 101 -0.72 2.79 1.71
N GLY A 102 -1.80 3.13 2.42
CA GLY A 102 -1.74 3.41 3.86
C GLY A 102 -1.14 2.23 4.65
N ARG A 103 -1.54 1.01 4.30
CA ARG A 103 -0.98 -0.21 4.91
C ARG A 103 0.43 -0.52 4.43
N GLY A 104 0.79 -0.13 3.20
CA GLY A 104 2.05 -0.50 2.55
C GLY A 104 2.15 -1.99 2.26
N ARG A 105 0.99 -2.67 2.24
CA ARG A 105 0.84 -4.10 2.00
C ARG A 105 -0.45 -4.31 1.23
N GLY A 106 -0.45 -5.33 0.39
CA GLY A 106 -1.58 -5.80 -0.40
C GLY A 106 -1.13 -7.01 -1.22
N ASP A 107 -2.06 -7.77 -1.73
CA ASP A 107 -1.76 -8.86 -2.66
C ASP A 107 -1.73 -8.36 -4.12
N CYS A 108 -1.97 -9.25 -5.08
CA CYS A 108 -1.84 -8.91 -6.49
C CYS A 108 -2.93 -7.97 -7.02
N GLU A 109 -4.18 -8.15 -6.59
CA GLU A 109 -5.29 -7.30 -7.00
C GLU A 109 -5.19 -5.93 -6.38
N ASP A 110 -4.83 -5.82 -5.10
CA ASP A 110 -4.67 -4.54 -4.40
C ASP A 110 -3.67 -3.65 -5.14
N ILE A 111 -2.54 -4.24 -5.55
CA ILE A 111 -1.49 -3.55 -6.30
C ILE A 111 -1.98 -3.17 -7.70
N ALA A 112 -2.73 -4.03 -8.38
CA ALA A 112 -3.27 -3.73 -9.71
C ALA A 112 -4.35 -2.63 -9.65
N ILE A 113 -5.22 -2.64 -8.64
CA ILE A 113 -6.27 -1.65 -8.38
C ILE A 113 -5.65 -0.28 -8.05
N ALA A 114 -4.62 -0.24 -7.20
CA ALA A 114 -3.88 0.98 -6.91
C ALA A 114 -3.29 1.62 -8.17
N LYS A 115 -2.71 0.80 -9.06
CA LYS A 115 -2.18 1.27 -10.35
C LYS A 115 -3.29 1.77 -11.27
N TYR A 116 -4.42 1.05 -11.34
CA TYR A 116 -5.57 1.41 -12.18
C TYR A 116 -6.09 2.81 -11.83
N PHE A 117 -6.46 3.04 -10.56
CA PHE A 117 -7.00 4.33 -10.13
C PHE A 117 -5.96 5.46 -10.16
N GLY A 118 -4.68 5.14 -9.90
CA GLY A 118 -3.60 6.10 -10.08
C GLY A 118 -3.49 6.63 -11.51
N LEU A 119 -3.57 5.73 -12.50
CA LEU A 119 -3.52 6.11 -13.91
C LEU A 119 -4.77 6.86 -14.36
N LEU A 120 -5.95 6.50 -13.84
CA LEU A 120 -7.18 7.28 -14.07
C LEU A 120 -7.02 8.72 -13.55
N ARG A 121 -6.48 8.90 -12.34
CA ARG A 121 -6.27 10.24 -11.75
C ARG A 121 -5.28 11.08 -12.56
N LEU A 122 -4.36 10.44 -13.27
CA LEU A 122 -3.41 11.07 -14.17
C LEU A 122 -3.96 11.30 -15.59
N GLY A 123 -5.22 10.93 -15.85
CA GLY A 123 -5.92 11.19 -17.11
C GLY A 123 -5.80 10.08 -18.16
N VAL A 124 -5.23 8.92 -17.82
CA VAL A 124 -5.26 7.77 -18.72
C VAL A 124 -6.71 7.31 -18.87
N ALA A 125 -7.18 7.19 -20.11
CA ALA A 125 -8.54 6.81 -20.39
C ALA A 125 -8.83 5.38 -19.88
N SER A 126 -9.97 5.21 -19.21
CA SER A 126 -10.33 3.95 -18.55
C SER A 126 -10.56 2.77 -19.50
N ASP A 127 -10.91 3.04 -20.76
CA ASP A 127 -11.07 2.04 -21.82
C ASP A 127 -9.73 1.39 -22.22
N LYS A 128 -8.62 2.11 -22.04
CA LYS A 128 -7.25 1.63 -22.22
C LYS A 128 -6.76 0.74 -21.08
N LEU A 129 -7.44 0.72 -19.93
CA LEU A 129 -6.98 0.02 -18.73
C LEU A 129 -7.89 -1.16 -18.40
N ARG A 130 -7.30 -2.34 -18.21
CA ARG A 130 -8.04 -3.56 -17.85
C ARG A 130 -7.32 -4.35 -16.77
N LEU A 131 -7.97 -4.56 -15.64
CA LEU A 131 -7.53 -5.53 -14.65
C LEU A 131 -7.65 -6.92 -15.26
N THR A 132 -6.56 -7.68 -15.27
CA THR A 132 -6.47 -8.94 -16.00
C THR A 132 -6.13 -10.06 -15.03
N PHE A 133 -7.07 -10.99 -14.89
CA PHE A 133 -6.85 -12.22 -14.17
C PHE A 133 -6.09 -13.21 -15.05
N VAL A 134 -4.98 -13.70 -14.54
CA VAL A 134 -4.08 -14.59 -15.26
C VAL A 134 -3.76 -15.80 -14.39
N LYS A 135 -3.34 -16.90 -15.02
CA LYS A 135 -2.64 -17.98 -14.34
C LYS A 135 -1.14 -17.72 -14.48
N SER A 136 -0.45 -17.50 -13.35
CA SER A 136 1.01 -17.52 -13.34
C SER A 136 1.48 -18.98 -13.49
N LEU A 137 2.25 -19.24 -14.54
CA LEU A 137 2.82 -20.56 -14.81
C LEU A 137 3.98 -20.88 -13.88
N GLU A 138 4.74 -19.87 -13.47
CA GLU A 138 5.84 -20.01 -12.54
C GLU A 138 5.35 -20.31 -11.12
N LEU A 139 4.40 -19.50 -10.61
CA LEU A 139 3.83 -19.70 -9.27
C LEU A 139 2.75 -20.78 -9.23
N LYS A 140 2.27 -21.24 -10.40
CA LYS A 140 1.19 -22.23 -10.55
C LYS A 140 -0.11 -21.86 -9.83
N ARG A 141 -0.38 -20.56 -9.68
CA ARG A 141 -1.58 -20.02 -9.01
C ARG A 141 -2.19 -18.88 -9.82
N ALA A 142 -3.39 -18.48 -9.42
CA ALA A 142 -4.02 -17.27 -9.89
C ALA A 142 -3.16 -16.04 -9.57
N HIS A 143 -3.21 -15.03 -10.44
CA HIS A 143 -2.53 -13.76 -10.28
C HIS A 143 -3.34 -12.66 -10.96
N MET A 144 -3.16 -11.41 -10.54
CA MET A 144 -3.78 -10.26 -11.19
C MET A 144 -2.72 -9.24 -11.62
N VAL A 145 -2.89 -8.73 -12.83
CA VAL A 145 -2.04 -7.67 -13.40
C VAL A 145 -2.92 -6.56 -13.98
N LEU A 146 -2.34 -5.39 -14.21
CA LEU A 146 -2.98 -4.33 -14.98
C LEU A 146 -2.47 -4.35 -16.42
N ALA A 147 -3.37 -4.50 -17.38
CA ALA A 147 -3.06 -4.40 -18.80
C ALA A 147 -3.43 -3.01 -19.32
N TYR A 148 -2.50 -2.37 -20.04
CA TYR A 148 -2.71 -1.11 -20.76
C TYR A 148 -2.75 -1.36 -22.26
N TYR A 149 -3.74 -0.83 -22.95
CA TYR A 149 -3.94 -0.90 -24.39
C TYR A 149 -3.82 0.51 -24.97
N ALA A 150 -2.87 0.76 -25.87
CA ALA A 150 -2.75 2.07 -26.52
C ALA A 150 -3.99 2.43 -27.37
N ASP A 151 -4.60 1.39 -27.96
CA ASP A 151 -5.88 1.40 -28.65
C ASP A 151 -6.53 0.00 -28.56
N GLU A 152 -7.77 -0.16 -29.03
CA GLU A 152 -8.54 -1.41 -28.90
C GLU A 152 -7.86 -2.65 -29.52
N ARG A 153 -6.98 -2.48 -30.51
CA ARG A 153 -6.32 -3.57 -31.24
C ARG A 153 -4.84 -3.72 -30.87
N ALA A 154 -4.30 -2.79 -30.10
CA ALA A 154 -2.92 -2.83 -29.66
C ALA A 154 -2.65 -4.06 -28.80
N GLU A 155 -1.42 -4.58 -28.93
CA GLU A 155 -0.91 -5.51 -27.93
C GLU A 155 -0.80 -4.79 -26.58
N PRO A 156 -1.27 -5.38 -25.47
CA PRO A 156 -1.21 -4.70 -24.20
C PRO A 156 0.20 -4.73 -23.59
N LEU A 157 0.52 -3.63 -22.90
CA LEU A 157 1.60 -3.55 -21.93
C LEU A 157 1.13 -4.06 -20.57
N ILE A 158 1.95 -4.86 -19.90
CA ILE A 158 1.61 -5.50 -18.63
C ILE A 158 2.34 -4.81 -17.48
N LEU A 159 1.55 -4.26 -16.56
CA LEU A 159 2.01 -3.68 -15.30
C LEU A 159 1.77 -4.71 -14.20
N ASP A 160 2.87 -5.23 -13.64
CA ASP A 160 2.87 -6.35 -12.69
C ASP A 160 3.67 -5.98 -11.43
N ASN A 161 3.41 -6.66 -10.32
CA ASN A 161 4.20 -6.60 -9.08
C ASN A 161 5.30 -7.67 -9.03
N LEU A 162 5.14 -8.80 -9.72
CA LEU A 162 6.17 -9.86 -9.80
C LEU A 162 7.30 -9.49 -10.76
N GLN A 163 6.96 -8.82 -11.86
CA GLN A 163 7.89 -8.24 -12.83
C GLN A 163 7.70 -6.73 -12.86
N THR A 164 8.71 -5.99 -12.39
CA THR A 164 8.61 -4.52 -12.26
C THR A 164 8.81 -3.79 -13.57
N GLN A 165 9.45 -4.40 -14.57
CA GLN A 165 9.53 -3.83 -15.92
C GLN A 165 8.18 -3.98 -16.63
N ILE A 166 7.74 -2.91 -17.29
CA ILE A 166 6.54 -2.96 -18.11
C ILE A 166 6.89 -3.64 -19.43
N LEU A 167 6.29 -4.81 -19.68
CA LEU A 167 6.58 -5.63 -20.86
C LEU A 167 5.33 -5.84 -21.70
N PRO A 168 5.46 -5.93 -23.04
CA PRO A 168 4.38 -6.40 -23.90
C PRO A 168 3.94 -7.83 -23.54
N ALA A 169 2.66 -8.14 -23.75
CA ALA A 169 2.09 -9.44 -23.40
C ALA A 169 2.83 -10.65 -23.99
N HIS A 170 3.33 -10.59 -25.23
CA HIS A 170 4.07 -11.69 -25.87
C HIS A 170 5.39 -12.04 -25.16
N GLN A 171 5.95 -11.10 -24.38
CA GLN A 171 7.16 -11.32 -23.58
C GLN A 171 6.84 -11.91 -22.21
N ARG A 172 5.58 -11.82 -21.75
CA ARG A 172 5.08 -12.39 -20.50
C ARG A 172 4.53 -13.81 -20.69
N ARG A 173 5.37 -14.69 -21.22
CA ARG A 173 5.04 -16.11 -21.46
C ARG A 173 4.77 -16.89 -20.17
N ASP A 174 5.12 -16.32 -19.03
CA ASP A 174 4.83 -16.82 -17.70
C ASP A 174 3.36 -16.58 -17.27
N LEU A 175 2.60 -15.76 -18.00
CA LEU A 175 1.21 -15.44 -17.69
C LEU A 175 0.26 -16.00 -18.77
N LEU A 176 -0.75 -16.76 -18.34
CA LEU A 176 -1.86 -17.15 -19.20
C LEU A 176 -3.11 -16.34 -18.87
N PRO A 177 -3.60 -15.46 -19.77
CA PRO A 177 -4.80 -14.67 -19.51
C PRO A 177 -6.04 -15.56 -19.45
N VAL A 178 -6.89 -15.30 -18.44
CA VAL A 178 -8.18 -15.99 -18.28
C VAL A 178 -9.32 -15.05 -18.68
N TYR A 179 -9.36 -13.87 -18.05
CA TYR A 179 -10.28 -12.78 -18.41
C TYR A 179 -9.71 -11.45 -17.93
N ALA A 180 -10.22 -10.37 -18.49
CA ALA A 180 -9.92 -9.01 -18.07
C ALA A 180 -11.21 -8.23 -17.86
N PHE A 181 -11.19 -7.17 -17.09
CA PHE A 181 -12.35 -6.33 -16.82
C PHE A 181 -11.94 -4.91 -16.45
N ASN A 182 -12.89 -4.00 -16.59
CA ASN A 182 -12.81 -2.63 -16.08
C ASN A 182 -14.24 -2.12 -15.85
N ASN A 183 -14.40 -0.81 -15.70
CA ASN A 183 -15.71 -0.18 -15.53
C ASN A 183 -16.62 -0.25 -16.76
N HIS A 184 -16.12 -0.70 -17.92
CA HIS A 184 -16.88 -0.83 -19.17
C HIS A 184 -17.36 -2.27 -19.44
N GLY A 185 -16.86 -3.27 -18.72
CA GLY A 185 -17.31 -4.65 -18.87
C GLY A 185 -16.23 -5.69 -18.65
N ILE A 186 -16.56 -6.94 -19.02
CA ILE A 186 -15.68 -8.11 -18.93
C ILE A 186 -15.25 -8.53 -20.34
N PHE A 187 -13.96 -8.77 -20.51
CA PHE A 187 -13.29 -9.22 -21.73
C PHE A 187 -12.74 -10.63 -21.50
N LEU A 188 -13.16 -11.61 -22.30
CA LEU A 188 -12.73 -13.00 -22.11
C LEU A 188 -11.41 -13.26 -22.85
N GLY A 189 -10.44 -13.90 -22.18
CA GLY A 189 -9.25 -14.41 -22.83
C GLY A 189 -9.57 -15.57 -23.76
N SER A 190 -8.66 -15.91 -24.69
CA SER A 190 -8.86 -16.93 -25.73
C SER A 190 -8.92 -18.39 -25.24
N ALA A 191 -9.24 -18.66 -23.96
CA ALA A 191 -9.42 -20.00 -23.44
C ALA A 191 -10.90 -20.46 -23.53
N PRO A 192 -11.20 -21.76 -23.72
CA PRO A 192 -12.56 -22.22 -23.95
C PRO A 192 -13.45 -21.98 -22.72
N GLN A 193 -14.40 -21.06 -22.94
CA GLN A 193 -15.67 -20.80 -22.25
C GLN A 193 -16.13 -21.91 -21.29
N ARG A 194 -15.76 -21.77 -20.01
CA ARG A 194 -16.68 -22.09 -18.92
C ARG A 194 -17.00 -20.76 -18.24
N PRO A 195 -18.27 -20.32 -18.20
CA PRO A 195 -18.63 -19.17 -17.39
C PRO A 195 -18.22 -19.49 -15.95
N SER A 196 -17.22 -18.78 -15.44
CA SER A 196 -16.70 -19.03 -14.10
C SER A 196 -17.80 -18.69 -13.09
N LYS A 197 -18.07 -19.57 -12.13
CA LYS A 197 -18.90 -19.22 -10.95
C LYS A 197 -18.36 -17.99 -10.19
N GLN A 198 -17.13 -17.58 -10.47
CA GLN A 198 -16.44 -16.42 -9.91
C GLN A 198 -16.90 -15.08 -10.52
N SER A 199 -17.56 -15.05 -11.69
CA SER A 199 -17.89 -13.79 -12.35
C SER A 199 -18.84 -12.88 -11.55
N PRO A 200 -19.85 -13.39 -10.81
CA PRO A 200 -20.72 -12.52 -10.01
C PRO A 200 -20.03 -11.98 -8.76
N GLN A 201 -19.23 -12.82 -8.07
CA GLN A 201 -18.49 -12.43 -6.88
C GLN A 201 -17.41 -11.39 -7.22
N LEU A 202 -16.68 -11.63 -8.32
CA LEU A 202 -15.70 -10.67 -8.82
C LEU A 202 -16.35 -9.34 -9.18
N LEU A 203 -17.47 -9.38 -9.91
CA LEU A 203 -18.17 -8.14 -10.28
C LEU A 203 -18.65 -7.40 -9.03
N SER A 204 -19.17 -8.12 -8.04
CA SER A 204 -19.57 -7.55 -6.75
C SER A 204 -18.39 -6.89 -6.02
N ARG A 205 -17.23 -7.55 -5.94
CA ARG A 205 -16.03 -6.98 -5.29
C ARG A 205 -15.50 -5.78 -6.04
N TRP A 206 -15.45 -5.86 -7.37
CA TRP A 206 -15.04 -4.75 -8.21
C TRP A 206 -15.96 -3.54 -8.03
N GLN A 207 -17.27 -3.76 -7.99
CA GLN A 207 -18.26 -2.70 -7.74
C GLN A 207 -18.07 -2.07 -6.36
N ASP A 208 -17.86 -2.88 -5.33
CA ASP A 208 -17.60 -2.41 -3.97
C ASP A 208 -16.33 -1.56 -3.87
N VAL A 209 -15.18 -2.10 -4.27
CA VAL A 209 -13.90 -1.38 -4.17
C VAL A 209 -13.89 -0.14 -5.06
N SER A 210 -14.53 -0.20 -6.23
CA SER A 210 -14.67 0.97 -7.10
C SER A 210 -15.49 2.06 -6.44
N ALA A 211 -16.62 1.71 -5.81
CA ALA A 211 -17.45 2.69 -5.10
C ALA A 211 -16.68 3.34 -3.95
N ARG A 212 -15.95 2.55 -3.15
CA ARG A 212 -15.12 3.06 -2.05
C ARG A 212 -13.97 3.93 -2.56
N ALA A 213 -13.22 3.48 -3.58
CA ALA A 213 -12.12 4.24 -4.15
C ALA A 213 -12.57 5.59 -4.73
N LEU A 214 -13.73 5.64 -5.39
CA LEU A 214 -14.32 6.88 -5.91
C LEU A 214 -14.74 7.82 -4.77
N ALA A 215 -15.35 7.29 -3.69
CA ALA A 215 -15.71 8.08 -2.51
C ALA A 215 -14.48 8.70 -1.81
N GLU A 216 -13.31 8.06 -1.93
CA GLU A 216 -12.04 8.52 -1.36
C GLU A 216 -11.28 9.54 -2.24
N GLY A 217 -11.85 9.93 -3.38
CA GLY A 217 -11.27 10.91 -4.30
C GLY A 217 -10.53 10.32 -5.50
N SER A 218 -10.71 9.03 -5.80
CA SER A 218 -10.32 8.49 -7.11
C SER A 218 -11.24 9.05 -8.21
N THR A 219 -10.73 9.21 -9.42
CA THR A 219 -11.50 9.75 -10.55
C THR A 219 -12.39 8.70 -11.19
N ALA A 220 -13.64 9.07 -11.46
CA ALA A 220 -14.56 8.26 -12.24
C ALA A 220 -14.08 8.11 -13.70
N PRO A 221 -14.36 6.99 -14.37
CA PRO A 221 -14.15 6.87 -15.82
C PRO A 221 -14.94 7.97 -16.55
N ALA A 222 -14.34 8.59 -17.56
CA ALA A 222 -15.04 9.57 -18.39
C ALA A 222 -16.26 8.90 -19.09
N PRO A 223 -17.42 9.58 -19.16
CA PRO A 223 -18.56 9.08 -19.93
C PRO A 223 -18.20 8.96 -21.41
N GLN A 224 -18.72 7.93 -22.08
CA GLN A 224 -18.54 7.75 -23.52
C GLN A 224 -19.27 8.88 -24.26
N SER A 225 -18.57 9.60 -25.12
CA SER A 225 -19.12 10.56 -26.09
C SER A 225 -19.55 9.86 -27.37
#